data_AF-A0A0P1GSE9-F1
#
_entry.id   AF-A0A0P1GSE9-F1
#
_cell.length_a   1.000
_cell.length_b   1.000
_cell.length_c   1.000
_cell.angle_alpha   90.00
_cell.angle_beta   90.00
_cell.angle_gamma   90.00
#
_symmetry.space_group_name_H-M   'P 1'
#
loop_
_entity.id
_entity.type
_entity.pdbx_description
1 polymer ?
#
loop_
_entity_poly.entity_id
_entity_poly.type
_entity_poly.pdbx_seq_one_letter_code
_entity_poly.pdbx_strand_id
1 'polypeptide(L)'
;MGVVTWMVETTDNFLEDAAQTTFGNVAGQLGGIVAVASTLAVIGVFLNMVFQYKSMDGRTAFWFALKLMLISLFAMNWVQFNAVTSALINGLDQLAGGMVAGLGGGGAGASYFAGAFDDLIEEFGDYLNAAGDNMHWMAGALIGAIGAFLLGVIGALCGLVLIFAKIMLAFMIGIAPIMIALSLFDVSKDYFHRWLSSTVSYALYPLVIAGVFSTVVGMSRSLMTELGDPSGASNIGALVPRGGPGHSTSLPPC
;
A
#
# COMPACT_ATOMS: atom_id res chain seq x y z
N MET A 1 -0.76 8.55 19.04
CA MET A 1 -1.20 7.54 18.05
C MET A 1 -2.45 8.09 17.42
N GLY A 2 -2.38 8.51 16.16
CA GLY A 2 -3.56 9.04 15.49
C GLY A 2 -4.46 7.93 14.95
N VAL A 3 -5.65 8.34 14.53
CA VAL A 3 -6.77 7.46 14.24
C VAL A 3 -6.50 6.61 12.99
N VAL A 4 -5.77 7.15 12.02
CA VAL A 4 -5.50 6.47 10.74
C VAL A 4 -4.53 5.31 10.96
N THR A 5 -3.47 5.52 11.74
CA THR A 5 -2.48 4.48 12.06
C THR A 5 -3.13 3.30 12.78
N TRP A 6 -3.95 3.57 13.80
CA TRP A 6 -4.65 2.53 14.54
C TRP A 6 -5.58 1.67 13.64
N MET A 7 -6.33 2.31 12.73
CA MET A 7 -7.23 1.60 11.82
C MET A 7 -6.46 0.72 10.82
N VAL A 8 -5.38 1.25 10.24
CA VAL A 8 -4.57 0.52 9.26
C VAL A 8 -3.88 -0.68 9.91
N GLU A 9 -3.22 -0.50 11.06
CA GLU A 9 -2.53 -1.60 11.77
C GLU A 9 -3.50 -2.69 12.25
N THR A 10 -4.67 -2.30 12.77
CA THR A 10 -5.68 -3.29 13.20
C THR A 10 -6.17 -4.12 12.01
N THR A 11 -6.36 -3.46 10.86
CA THR A 11 -6.78 -4.13 9.63
C THR A 11 -5.67 -5.06 9.13
N ASP A 12 -4.41 -4.62 9.14
CA ASP A 12 -3.27 -5.43 8.67
C ASP A 12 -3.16 -6.75 9.42
N ASN A 13 -3.22 -6.70 10.76
CA ASN A 13 -3.15 -7.90 11.59
C ASN A 13 -4.32 -8.86 11.30
N PHE A 14 -5.53 -8.33 11.18
CA PHE A 14 -6.71 -9.15 10.84
C PHE A 14 -6.61 -9.78 9.44
N LEU A 15 -6.08 -9.03 8.47
CA LEU A 15 -5.94 -9.48 7.10
C LEU A 15 -4.86 -10.55 6.94
N GLU A 16 -3.77 -10.47 7.71
CA GLU A 16 -2.75 -11.51 7.73
C GLU A 16 -3.33 -12.84 8.27
N ASP A 17 -4.08 -12.77 9.38
CA ASP A 17 -4.77 -13.94 9.95
C ASP A 17 -5.81 -14.53 8.99
N ALA A 18 -6.59 -13.65 8.33
CA ALA A 18 -7.60 -14.06 7.36
C ALA A 18 -6.97 -14.70 6.11
N ALA A 19 -5.87 -14.13 5.60
CA ALA A 19 -5.12 -14.68 4.48
C ALA A 19 -4.51 -16.05 4.82
N GLN A 20 -3.90 -16.19 6.01
CA GLN A 20 -3.36 -17.45 6.49
C GLN A 20 -4.44 -18.54 6.59
N THR A 21 -5.58 -18.20 7.19
CA THR A 21 -6.68 -19.15 7.37
C THR A 21 -7.28 -19.58 6.03
N THR A 22 -7.51 -18.61 5.13
CA THR A 22 -8.07 -18.89 3.80
C THR A 22 -7.10 -19.74 2.98
N PHE A 23 -5.82 -19.36 2.95
CA PHE A 23 -4.78 -20.11 2.26
C PHE A 23 -4.67 -21.53 2.82
N GLY A 24 -4.64 -21.70 4.14
CA GLY A 24 -4.55 -23.01 4.79
C GLY A 24 -5.72 -23.92 4.44
N ASN A 25 -6.95 -23.38 4.46
CA ASN A 25 -8.16 -24.13 4.07
C ASN A 25 -8.12 -24.54 2.59
N VAL A 26 -7.73 -23.62 1.72
CA VAL A 26 -7.64 -23.85 0.28
C VAL A 26 -6.53 -24.87 -0.03
N ALA A 27 -5.34 -24.73 0.57
CA ALA A 27 -4.23 -25.66 0.41
C ALA A 27 -4.59 -27.07 0.91
N GLY A 28 -5.27 -27.17 2.05
CA GLY A 28 -5.74 -28.45 2.60
C GLY A 28 -6.70 -29.19 1.67
N GLN A 29 -7.63 -28.47 1.03
CA GLN A 29 -8.56 -29.04 0.05
C GLN A 29 -7.88 -29.38 -1.29
N LEU A 30 -6.92 -28.56 -1.71
CA LEU A 30 -6.17 -28.78 -2.95
C LEU A 30 -5.12 -29.89 -2.84
N GLY A 31 -4.69 -30.26 -1.63
CA GLY A 31 -3.64 -31.28 -1.43
C GLY A 31 -3.91 -32.57 -2.22
N GLY A 32 -5.13 -33.09 -2.13
CA GLY A 32 -5.54 -34.28 -2.90
C GLY A 32 -5.60 -34.04 -4.40
N ILE A 33 -6.14 -32.90 -4.84
CA ILE A 33 -6.31 -32.57 -6.26
C ILE A 33 -4.94 -32.38 -6.93
N VAL A 34 -4.02 -31.66 -6.29
CA VAL A 34 -2.66 -31.41 -6.79
C VAL A 34 -1.83 -32.69 -6.78
N ALA A 35 -2.01 -33.58 -5.81
CA ALA A 35 -1.35 -34.89 -5.80
C ALA A 35 -1.81 -35.76 -6.98
N VAL A 36 -3.11 -35.82 -7.25
CA VAL A 36 -3.65 -36.55 -8.41
C VAL A 36 -3.23 -35.88 -9.73
N ALA A 37 -3.31 -34.55 -9.82
CA ALA A 37 -2.92 -33.78 -10.99
C ALA A 37 -1.42 -33.92 -11.30
N SER A 38 -0.56 -33.87 -10.29
CA SER A 38 0.89 -34.05 -10.45
C SER A 38 1.22 -35.48 -10.85
N THR A 39 0.56 -36.49 -10.28
CA THR A 39 0.72 -37.89 -10.68
C THR A 39 0.30 -38.10 -12.13
N LEU A 40 -0.84 -37.56 -12.55
CA LEU A 40 -1.31 -37.61 -13.94
C LEU A 40 -0.37 -36.85 -14.89
N ALA A 41 0.16 -35.70 -14.49
CA ALA A 41 1.09 -34.95 -15.31
C ALA A 41 2.43 -35.67 -15.46
N VAL A 42 2.91 -36.33 -14.41
CA VAL A 42 4.09 -37.21 -14.46
C VAL A 42 3.85 -38.41 -15.39
N ILE A 43 2.69 -39.09 -15.27
CA ILE A 43 2.30 -40.17 -16.18
C ILE A 43 2.22 -39.65 -17.63
N GLY A 44 1.66 -38.47 -17.86
CA GLY A 44 1.60 -37.82 -19.16
C GLY A 44 2.99 -37.52 -19.75
N VAL A 45 3.95 -37.08 -18.93
CA VAL A 45 5.35 -36.89 -19.31
C VAL A 45 6.01 -38.22 -19.69
N PHE A 46 5.80 -39.28 -18.89
CA PHE A 46 6.31 -40.62 -19.20
C PHE A 46 5.69 -41.20 -20.48
N LEU A 47 4.38 -41.03 -20.70
CA LEU A 47 3.71 -41.42 -21.94
C LEU A 47 4.25 -40.62 -23.14
N ASN A 48 4.50 -39.32 -22.98
CA ASN A 48 5.09 -38.49 -24.03
C ASN A 48 6.52 -38.97 -24.38
N MET A 49 7.29 -39.40 -23.38
CA MET A 49 8.63 -39.94 -23.54
C MET A 49 8.66 -41.34 -24.19
N VAL A 50 7.66 -42.18 -23.91
CA VAL A 50 7.50 -43.52 -24.50
C VAL A 50 6.98 -43.44 -25.95
N PHE A 51 5.99 -42.58 -26.21
CA PHE A 51 5.36 -42.48 -27.52
C PHE A 51 6.02 -41.47 -28.47
N GLN A 52 7.06 -40.75 -28.04
CA GLN A 52 7.83 -39.79 -28.85
C GLN A 52 6.98 -38.79 -29.67
N TYR A 53 5.77 -38.46 -29.23
CA TYR A 53 4.89 -37.52 -29.94
C TYR A 53 5.44 -36.08 -29.96
N LYS A 54 6.36 -35.76 -29.04
CA LYS A 54 7.24 -34.58 -29.06
C LYS A 54 8.57 -35.01 -28.46
N SER A 55 9.71 -34.76 -29.11
CA SER A 55 11.03 -34.96 -28.49
C SER A 55 11.13 -34.07 -27.25
N MET A 56 11.00 -34.67 -26.07
CA MET A 56 11.17 -33.97 -24.81
C MET A 56 12.66 -33.94 -24.48
N ASP A 57 13.31 -32.86 -24.86
CA ASP A 57 14.70 -32.60 -24.54
C ASP A 57 14.86 -32.54 -22.99
N GLY A 58 15.95 -33.10 -22.45
CA GLY A 58 16.14 -33.27 -20.99
C GLY A 58 16.04 -31.95 -20.21
N ARG A 59 16.29 -30.83 -20.89
CA ARG A 59 16.08 -29.46 -20.40
C ARG A 59 14.60 -29.16 -20.08
N THR A 60 13.66 -29.60 -20.92
CA THR A 60 12.21 -29.39 -20.71
C THR A 60 11.68 -30.22 -19.55
N ALA A 61 12.16 -31.46 -19.41
CA ALA A 61 11.82 -32.33 -18.28
C ALA A 61 12.38 -31.77 -16.95
N PHE A 62 13.60 -31.24 -16.95
CA PHE A 62 14.18 -30.57 -15.79
C PHE A 62 13.37 -29.33 -15.37
N TRP A 63 13.00 -28.46 -16.32
CA TRP A 63 12.16 -27.30 -16.03
C TRP A 63 10.77 -27.68 -15.51
N PHE A 64 10.19 -28.78 -16.01
CA PHE A 64 8.91 -29.29 -15.51
C PHE A 64 9.04 -29.86 -14.08
N ALA A 65 10.12 -30.57 -13.77
CA ALA A 65 10.40 -31.08 -12.42
C ALA A 65 10.65 -29.95 -11.41
N LEU A 66 11.41 -28.93 -11.79
CA LEU A 66 11.61 -27.72 -10.97
C LEU A 66 10.28 -27.02 -10.69
N LYS A 67 9.44 -26.87 -11.72
CA LYS A 67 8.09 -26.29 -11.59
C LYS A 67 7.23 -27.07 -10.61
N LEU A 68 7.23 -28.41 -10.68
CA LEU A 68 6.51 -29.26 -9.74
C LEU A 68 7.03 -29.12 -8.30
N MET A 69 8.35 -29.07 -8.10
CA MET A 69 8.95 -28.84 -6.78
C MET A 69 8.54 -27.49 -6.20
N LEU A 70 8.61 -26.42 -7.00
CA LEU A 70 8.21 -25.07 -6.58
C LEU A 70 6.72 -25.01 -6.23
N ILE A 71 5.85 -25.65 -7.02
CA ILE A 71 4.42 -25.72 -6.73
C ILE A 71 4.18 -26.47 -5.42
N SER A 72 4.84 -27.61 -5.19
CA SER A 72 4.67 -28.35 -3.93
C SER A 72 5.19 -27.58 -2.72
N LEU A 73 6.23 -26.78 -2.89
CA LEU A 73 6.83 -25.98 -1.83
C LEU A 73 6.03 -24.70 -1.53
N PHE A 74 5.46 -24.04 -2.54
CA PHE A 74 4.74 -22.78 -2.36
C PHE A 74 3.23 -22.92 -2.24
N ALA A 75 2.58 -23.88 -2.92
CA ALA A 75 1.12 -23.99 -2.87
C ALA A 75 0.61 -24.65 -1.58
N MET A 76 1.43 -25.49 -0.94
CA MET A 76 1.04 -26.29 0.24
C MET A 76 1.66 -25.82 1.55
N ASN A 77 2.60 -24.88 1.50
CA ASN A 77 3.31 -24.38 2.68
C ASN A 77 3.11 -22.87 2.82
N TRP A 78 2.21 -22.48 3.74
CA TRP A 78 1.97 -21.08 4.08
C TRP A 78 3.25 -20.35 4.47
N VAL A 79 4.11 -20.96 5.30
CA VAL A 79 5.30 -20.28 5.84
C VAL A 79 6.25 -19.85 4.71
N GLN A 80 6.52 -20.75 3.76
CA GLN A 80 7.39 -20.44 2.63
C GLN A 80 6.76 -19.42 1.68
N PHE A 81 5.46 -19.52 1.45
CA PHE A 81 4.72 -18.58 0.62
C PHE A 81 4.63 -17.18 1.23
N ASN A 82 4.33 -17.10 2.53
CA ASN A 82 4.25 -15.86 3.28
C ASN A 82 5.63 -15.19 3.36
N ALA A 83 6.72 -15.94 3.56
CA ALA A 83 8.07 -15.38 3.59
C ALA A 83 8.41 -14.61 2.30
N VAL A 84 8.07 -15.16 1.12
CA VAL A 84 8.31 -14.49 -0.16
C VAL A 84 7.34 -13.33 -0.37
N THR A 85 6.06 -13.55 -0.07
CA THR A 85 5.00 -12.56 -0.31
C THR A 85 5.17 -11.34 0.60
N SER A 86 5.42 -11.55 1.89
CA SER A 86 5.68 -10.47 2.84
C SER A 86 7.00 -9.76 2.54
N ALA A 87 8.06 -10.47 2.10
CA ALA A 87 9.28 -9.80 1.65
C ALA A 87 9.03 -8.86 0.46
N LEU A 88 8.22 -9.27 -0.51
CA LEU A 88 7.86 -8.44 -1.65
C LEU A 88 7.01 -7.23 -1.22
N ILE A 89 5.96 -7.46 -0.43
CA ILE A 89 5.05 -6.40 0.03
C ILE A 89 5.80 -5.40 0.91
N ASN A 90 6.58 -5.88 1.88
CA ASN A 90 7.41 -5.03 2.73
C ASN A 90 8.45 -4.26 1.93
N GLY A 91 9.00 -4.86 0.86
CA GLY A 91 9.91 -4.18 -0.06
C GLY A 91 9.23 -3.04 -0.83
N LEU A 92 8.00 -3.26 -1.32
CA LEU A 92 7.21 -2.23 -1.98
C LEU A 92 6.81 -1.11 -1.00
N ASP A 93 6.44 -1.47 0.22
CA ASP A 93 6.14 -0.53 1.30
C ASP A 93 7.36 0.31 1.70
N GLN A 94 8.55 -0.30 1.71
CA GLN A 94 9.82 0.41 1.91
C GLN A 94 10.13 1.39 0.78
N LEU A 95 9.89 0.99 -0.47
CA LEU A 95 10.06 1.87 -1.64
C LEU A 95 9.07 3.05 -1.62
N ALA A 96 7.81 2.79 -1.27
CA ALA A 96 6.80 3.84 -1.09
C ALA A 96 7.27 4.86 -0.04
N GLY A 97 7.83 4.38 1.05
CA GLY A 97 8.48 5.19 2.07
C GLY A 97 9.63 6.05 1.59
N GLY A 98 10.58 5.43 0.89
CA GLY A 98 11.73 6.14 0.34
C GLY A 98 11.34 7.28 -0.62
N MET A 99 10.25 7.11 -1.37
CA MET A 99 9.71 8.16 -2.24
C MET A 99 9.12 9.33 -1.46
N VAL A 100 8.42 9.05 -0.36
CA VAL A 100 7.87 10.08 0.53
C VAL A 100 9.00 10.84 1.25
N ALA A 101 10.02 10.10 1.71
CA ALA A 101 11.25 10.63 2.31
C ALA A 101 12.02 11.57 1.39
N GLY A 102 12.06 11.26 0.08
CA GLY A 102 12.72 12.12 -0.92
C GLY A 102 11.97 13.42 -1.23
N LEU A 103 10.68 13.52 -0.90
CA LEU A 103 9.80 14.64 -1.27
C LEU A 103 9.34 15.50 -0.08
N GLY A 104 9.81 15.22 1.14
CA GLY A 104 9.61 16.11 2.29
C GLY A 104 8.95 15.51 3.54
N GLY A 105 8.83 14.19 3.68
CA GLY A 105 8.45 13.56 4.94
C GLY A 105 9.18 12.25 5.14
N GLY A 106 9.86 12.03 6.27
CA GLY A 106 10.74 10.86 6.50
C GLY A 106 10.04 9.50 6.35
N GLY A 107 10.73 8.37 6.58
CA GLY A 107 10.15 7.03 6.89
C GLY A 107 9.28 6.27 5.87
N ALA A 108 8.99 5.00 6.20
CA ALA A 108 8.57 4.00 5.23
C ALA A 108 7.47 3.00 5.63
N GLY A 109 6.56 2.71 4.69
CA GLY A 109 5.47 1.73 4.80
C GLY A 109 4.08 2.33 4.93
N ALA A 110 3.04 1.50 4.78
CA ALA A 110 1.64 1.92 4.92
C ALA A 110 1.29 2.41 6.35
N SER A 111 1.92 1.83 7.38
CA SER A 111 1.81 2.30 8.77
C SER A 111 2.53 3.63 8.98
N TYR A 112 3.68 3.81 8.34
CA TYR A 112 4.38 5.09 8.37
C TYR A 112 3.59 6.19 7.63
N PHE A 113 2.96 5.84 6.50
CA PHE A 113 2.09 6.74 5.76
C PHE A 113 0.87 7.16 6.58
N ALA A 114 0.28 6.22 7.33
CA ALA A 114 -0.76 6.55 8.30
C ALA A 114 -0.25 7.50 9.40
N GLY A 115 0.99 7.31 9.86
CA GLY A 115 1.68 8.24 10.76
C GLY A 115 1.88 9.63 10.16
N ALA A 116 2.29 9.72 8.88
CA ALA A 116 2.45 11.00 8.18
C ALA A 116 1.12 11.77 8.02
N PHE A 117 -0.02 11.07 7.94
CA PHE A 117 -1.34 11.74 8.03
C PHE A 117 -1.62 12.28 9.41
N ASP A 118 -1.34 11.48 10.43
CA ASP A 118 -1.55 11.89 11.81
C ASP A 118 -0.71 13.15 12.11
N ASP A 119 0.55 13.18 11.66
CA ASP A 119 1.45 14.33 11.77
C ASP A 119 0.92 15.56 11.03
N LEU A 120 0.38 15.38 9.80
CA LEU A 120 -0.19 16.49 9.03
C LEU A 120 -1.48 17.03 9.66
N ILE A 121 -2.33 16.16 10.21
CA ILE A 121 -3.54 16.57 10.93
C ILE A 121 -3.17 17.35 12.19
N GLU A 122 -2.14 16.93 12.91
CA GLU A 122 -1.62 17.63 14.09
C GLU A 122 -1.06 19.01 13.71
N GLU A 123 -0.20 19.09 12.68
CA GLU A 123 0.43 20.34 12.24
C GLU A 123 -0.61 21.37 11.71
N PHE A 124 -1.60 20.93 10.94
CA PHE A 124 -2.70 21.81 10.52
C PHE A 124 -3.64 22.15 11.69
N GLY A 125 -3.86 21.22 12.62
CA GLY A 125 -4.65 21.47 13.82
C GLY A 125 -4.05 22.58 14.68
N ASP A 126 -2.74 22.53 14.88
CA ASP A 126 -1.98 23.56 15.60
C ASP A 126 -2.01 24.90 14.87
N TYR A 127 -1.83 24.90 13.55
CA TYR A 127 -1.94 26.12 12.74
C TYR A 127 -3.33 26.78 12.84
N LEU A 128 -4.40 25.97 12.78
CA LEU A 128 -5.78 26.45 12.91
C LEU A 128 -6.09 26.96 14.32
N ASN A 129 -5.56 26.30 15.36
CA ASN A 129 -5.70 26.76 16.74
C ASN A 129 -4.99 28.10 16.95
N ALA A 130 -3.75 28.24 16.46
CA ALA A 130 -3.00 29.49 16.55
C ALA A 130 -3.65 30.65 15.77
N ALA A 131 -4.25 30.36 14.60
CA ALA A 131 -5.04 31.34 13.86
C ALA A 131 -6.33 31.73 14.61
N GLY A 132 -6.95 30.77 15.32
CA GLY A 132 -8.16 30.96 16.11
C GLY A 132 -7.94 31.77 17.39
N ASP A 133 -6.79 31.61 18.05
CA ASP A 133 -6.41 32.36 19.26
C ASP A 133 -6.28 33.88 19.00
N ASN A 134 -5.99 34.26 17.76
CA ASN A 134 -5.96 35.67 17.32
C ASN A 134 -7.35 36.24 16.98
N MET A 135 -8.41 35.42 17.04
CA MET A 135 -9.80 35.83 16.77
C MET A 135 -10.64 35.87 18.05
N HIS A 136 -11.86 36.42 17.97
CA HIS A 136 -12.81 36.37 19.07
C HIS A 136 -13.05 34.90 19.50
N TRP A 137 -13.15 34.64 20.82
CA TRP A 137 -13.19 33.29 21.41
C TRP A 137 -14.16 32.31 20.72
N MET A 138 -15.28 32.80 20.19
CA MET A 138 -16.27 32.00 19.46
C MET A 138 -15.91 31.75 17.98
N ALA A 139 -15.25 32.70 17.32
CA ALA A 139 -14.78 32.54 15.94
C ALA A 139 -13.59 31.57 15.87
N GLY A 140 -12.67 31.65 16.84
CA GLY A 140 -11.56 30.70 16.96
C GLY A 140 -12.03 29.27 17.20
N ALA A 141 -12.97 29.08 18.13
CA ALA A 141 -13.56 27.76 18.40
C ALA A 141 -14.30 27.18 17.18
N LEU A 142 -15.00 28.00 16.40
CA LEU A 142 -15.74 27.54 15.22
C LEU A 142 -14.79 27.13 14.08
N ILE A 143 -13.72 27.89 13.84
CA ILE A 143 -12.69 27.58 12.83
C ILE A 143 -11.92 26.31 13.21
N GLY A 144 -11.50 26.18 14.48
CA GLY A 144 -10.84 24.97 14.97
C GLY A 144 -11.72 23.73 14.85
N ALA A 145 -13.00 23.83 15.22
CA ALA A 145 -13.93 22.70 15.11
C ALA A 145 -14.20 22.28 13.66
N ILE A 146 -14.43 23.25 12.75
CA ILE A 146 -14.66 22.96 11.33
C ILE A 146 -13.38 22.41 10.67
N GLY A 147 -12.22 22.98 10.99
CA GLY A 147 -10.94 22.54 10.45
C GLY A 147 -10.57 21.13 10.92
N ALA A 148 -10.71 20.84 12.21
CA ALA A 148 -10.51 19.49 12.74
C ALA A 148 -11.49 18.48 12.11
N PHE A 149 -12.76 18.88 11.88
CA PHE A 149 -13.73 18.03 11.20
C PHE A 149 -13.32 17.72 9.76
N LEU A 150 -12.92 18.74 8.98
CA LEU A 150 -12.50 18.57 7.58
C LEU A 150 -11.22 17.71 7.47
N LEU A 151 -10.23 17.97 8.33
CA LEU A 151 -8.99 17.18 8.38
C LEU A 151 -9.27 15.73 8.78
N GLY A 152 -10.15 15.51 9.75
CA GLY A 152 -10.59 14.19 10.17
C GLY A 152 -11.30 13.42 9.05
N VAL A 153 -12.16 14.08 8.27
CA VAL A 153 -12.83 13.47 7.11
C VAL A 153 -11.83 13.07 6.03
N ILE A 154 -10.84 13.91 5.72
CA ILE A 154 -9.80 13.60 4.72
C ILE A 154 -8.93 12.43 5.19
N GLY A 155 -8.49 12.44 6.46
CA GLY A 155 -7.72 11.34 7.05
C GLY A 155 -8.49 10.02 7.03
N ALA A 156 -9.78 10.04 7.39
CA ALA A 156 -10.64 8.86 7.37
C ALA A 156 -10.83 8.29 5.95
N LEU A 157 -11.07 9.15 4.95
CA LEU A 157 -11.20 8.72 3.56
C LEU A 157 -9.91 8.10 3.04
N CYS A 158 -8.76 8.68 3.37
CA CYS A 158 -7.49 8.08 2.96
C CYS A 158 -7.23 6.72 3.62
N GLY A 159 -7.46 6.62 4.93
CA GLY A 159 -7.34 5.35 5.66
C GLY A 159 -8.20 4.26 5.03
N LEU A 160 -9.44 4.59 4.65
CA LEU A 160 -10.36 3.66 3.99
C LEU A 160 -9.79 3.14 2.65
N VAL A 161 -9.24 4.02 1.81
CA VAL A 161 -8.67 3.62 0.51
C VAL A 161 -7.47 2.68 0.69
N LEU A 162 -6.60 2.94 1.68
CA LEU A 162 -5.47 2.04 2.01
C LEU A 162 -5.96 0.68 2.47
N ILE A 163 -6.91 0.67 3.41
CA ILE A 163 -7.53 -0.55 3.93
C ILE A 163 -8.13 -1.37 2.79
N PHE A 164 -8.83 -0.71 1.86
CA PHE A 164 -9.43 -1.39 0.70
C PHE A 164 -8.38 -2.08 -0.18
N ALA A 165 -7.27 -1.41 -0.48
CA ALA A 165 -6.18 -2.01 -1.27
C ALA A 165 -5.62 -3.28 -0.58
N LYS A 166 -5.45 -3.22 0.74
CA LYS A 166 -4.94 -4.34 1.53
C LYS A 166 -5.92 -5.50 1.64
N ILE A 167 -7.22 -5.22 1.78
CA ILE A 167 -8.27 -6.26 1.75
C ILE A 167 -8.20 -7.06 0.45
N MET A 168 -8.09 -6.37 -0.71
CA MET A 168 -7.99 -7.06 -2.00
C MET A 168 -6.71 -7.87 -2.14
N LEU A 169 -5.59 -7.35 -1.64
CA LEU A 169 -4.31 -8.04 -1.65
C LEU A 169 -4.38 -9.33 -0.80
N ALA A 170 -4.90 -9.24 0.42
CA ALA A 170 -5.11 -10.37 1.32
C ALA A 170 -6.01 -11.45 0.70
N PHE A 171 -7.09 -11.03 0.02
CA PHE A 171 -7.94 -11.96 -0.71
C PHE A 171 -7.20 -12.68 -1.85
N MET A 172 -6.41 -11.94 -2.65
CA MET A 172 -5.61 -12.55 -3.72
C MET A 172 -4.54 -13.51 -3.21
N ILE A 173 -3.94 -13.23 -2.06
CA ILE A 173 -3.02 -14.13 -1.35
C ILE A 173 -3.76 -15.39 -0.88
N GLY A 174 -4.95 -15.24 -0.32
CA GLY A 174 -5.76 -16.37 0.17
C GLY A 174 -6.09 -17.40 -0.91
N ILE A 175 -6.33 -16.97 -2.15
CA ILE A 175 -6.60 -17.86 -3.30
C ILE A 175 -5.34 -18.32 -4.04
N ALA A 176 -4.15 -17.88 -3.62
CA ALA A 176 -2.88 -18.20 -4.29
C ALA A 176 -2.65 -19.70 -4.52
N PRO A 177 -2.98 -20.64 -3.61
CA PRO A 177 -2.77 -22.06 -3.84
C PRO A 177 -3.49 -22.59 -5.08
N ILE A 178 -4.72 -22.13 -5.34
CA ILE A 178 -5.51 -22.51 -6.53
C ILE A 178 -4.80 -22.01 -7.78
N MET A 179 -4.41 -20.74 -7.77
CA MET A 179 -3.80 -20.10 -8.92
C MET A 179 -2.44 -20.72 -9.25
N ILE A 180 -1.64 -21.03 -8.23
CA ILE A 180 -0.36 -21.75 -8.39
C ILE A 180 -0.61 -23.18 -8.91
N ALA A 181 -1.63 -23.88 -8.41
CA ALA A 181 -2.00 -25.20 -8.93
C ALA A 181 -2.41 -25.15 -10.41
N LEU A 182 -3.18 -24.14 -10.83
CA LEU A 182 -3.55 -23.93 -12.24
C LEU A 182 -2.35 -23.62 -13.13
N SER A 183 -1.24 -23.13 -12.58
CA SER A 183 0.00 -22.96 -13.35
C SER A 183 0.58 -24.28 -13.85
N LEU A 184 0.22 -25.42 -13.22
CA LEU A 184 0.76 -26.75 -13.54
C LEU A 184 0.50 -27.14 -15.00
N PHE A 185 -0.73 -26.96 -15.48
CA PHE A 185 -1.13 -27.30 -16.84
C PHE A 185 -0.90 -26.13 -17.80
N ASP A 186 -0.37 -26.42 -18.99
CA ASP A 186 -0.13 -25.39 -20.02
C ASP A 186 -1.44 -24.71 -20.48
N VAL A 187 -2.57 -25.42 -20.40
CA VAL A 187 -3.90 -24.89 -20.77
C VAL A 187 -4.43 -23.87 -19.76
N SER A 188 -4.16 -24.05 -18.46
CA SER A 188 -4.67 -23.16 -17.39
C SER A 188 -3.66 -22.12 -16.91
N LYS A 189 -2.43 -22.14 -17.45
CA LYS A 189 -1.34 -21.23 -17.06
C LYS A 189 -1.68 -19.75 -17.28
N ASP A 190 -2.52 -19.43 -18.27
CA ASP A 190 -2.96 -18.05 -18.53
C ASP A 190 -3.74 -17.45 -17.36
N TYR A 191 -4.49 -18.26 -16.61
CA TYR A 191 -5.18 -17.79 -15.40
C TYR A 191 -4.18 -17.41 -14.30
N PHE A 192 -3.12 -18.20 -14.12
CA PHE A 192 -2.04 -17.86 -13.19
C PHE A 192 -1.36 -16.55 -13.58
N HIS A 193 -1.04 -16.35 -14.86
CA HIS A 193 -0.41 -15.12 -15.33
C HIS A 193 -1.31 -13.89 -15.12
N ARG A 194 -2.62 -14.01 -15.38
CA ARG A 194 -3.59 -12.93 -15.14
C ARG A 194 -3.74 -12.60 -13.66
N TRP A 195 -3.84 -13.62 -12.81
CA TRP A 195 -3.86 -13.43 -11.36
C TRP A 195 -2.57 -12.77 -10.87
N LEU A 196 -1.40 -13.28 -11.28
CA LEU A 196 -0.11 -12.72 -10.87
C LEU A 196 0.01 -11.25 -11.28
N SER A 197 -0.35 -10.91 -12.53
CA SER A 197 -0.38 -9.53 -13.00
C SER A 197 -1.32 -8.65 -12.19
N SER A 198 -2.50 -9.17 -11.82
CA SER A 198 -3.47 -8.45 -10.99
C SER A 198 -2.96 -8.28 -9.55
N THR A 199 -2.38 -9.30 -8.95
CA THR A 199 -1.82 -9.27 -7.59
C THR A 199 -0.68 -8.26 -7.48
N VAL A 200 0.23 -8.24 -8.47
CA VAL A 200 1.30 -7.23 -8.53
C VAL A 200 0.71 -5.82 -8.67
N SER A 201 -0.32 -5.65 -9.50
CA SER A 201 -1.00 -4.35 -9.63
C SER A 201 -1.64 -3.92 -8.31
N TYR A 202 -2.26 -4.85 -7.58
CA TYR A 202 -2.83 -4.56 -6.27
C TYR A 202 -1.77 -4.19 -5.22
N ALA A 203 -0.62 -4.87 -5.24
CA ALA A 203 0.51 -4.57 -4.37
C ALA A 203 1.15 -3.20 -4.64
N LEU A 204 1.03 -2.67 -5.86
CA LEU A 204 1.53 -1.35 -6.23
C LEU A 204 0.57 -0.19 -5.89
N TYR A 205 -0.71 -0.45 -5.58
CA TYR A 205 -1.65 0.64 -5.26
C TYR A 205 -1.21 1.49 -4.06
N PRO A 206 -0.84 0.91 -2.90
CA PRO A 206 -0.36 1.71 -1.77
C PRO A 206 0.85 2.59 -2.14
N LEU A 207 1.72 2.08 -3.01
CA LEU A 207 2.91 2.80 -3.48
C LEU A 207 2.54 4.02 -4.35
N VAL A 208 1.59 3.88 -5.26
CA VAL A 208 1.12 5.01 -6.10
C VAL A 208 0.41 6.05 -5.25
N ILE A 209 -0.44 5.62 -4.32
CA ILE A 209 -1.16 6.50 -3.39
C ILE A 209 -0.15 7.29 -2.54
N ALA A 210 0.85 6.62 -1.96
CA ALA A 210 1.91 7.28 -1.20
C ALA A 210 2.65 8.34 -2.02
N GLY A 211 2.98 8.04 -3.29
CA GLY A 211 3.61 9.01 -4.20
C GLY A 211 2.76 10.26 -4.44
N VAL A 212 1.47 10.09 -4.77
CA VAL A 212 0.56 11.22 -5.00
C VAL A 212 0.39 12.04 -3.72
N PHE A 213 0.16 11.40 -2.57
CA PHE A 213 -0.02 12.10 -1.31
C PHE A 213 1.23 12.82 -0.84
N SER A 214 2.41 12.25 -1.05
CA SER A 214 3.67 12.92 -0.74
C SER A 214 3.79 14.28 -1.44
N THR A 215 3.37 14.38 -2.70
CA THR A 215 3.34 15.67 -3.42
C THR A 215 2.33 16.65 -2.81
N VAL A 216 1.16 16.16 -2.35
CA VAL A 216 0.16 16.98 -1.67
C VAL A 216 0.67 17.49 -0.33
N VAL A 217 1.30 16.63 0.47
CA VAL A 217 1.91 17.01 1.75
C VAL A 217 3.04 18.02 1.53
N GLY A 218 3.93 17.79 0.56
CA GLY A 218 5.01 18.71 0.22
C GLY A 218 4.48 20.08 -0.21
N MET A 219 3.43 20.11 -1.05
CA MET A 219 2.77 21.35 -1.45
C MET A 219 2.09 22.06 -0.27
N SER A 220 1.38 21.32 0.59
CA SER A 220 0.74 21.87 1.80
C SER A 220 1.75 22.49 2.76
N ARG A 221 2.91 21.84 2.99
CA ARG A 221 4.01 22.37 3.81
C ARG A 221 4.63 23.62 3.18
N SER A 222 4.81 23.63 1.86
CA SER A 222 5.27 24.81 1.12
C SER A 222 4.31 25.99 1.28
N LEU A 223 3.00 25.74 1.16
CA LEU A 223 1.98 26.76 1.38
C LEU A 223 2.01 27.26 2.83
N MET A 224 2.05 26.39 3.83
CA MET A 224 2.17 26.81 5.24
C MET A 224 3.41 27.67 5.49
N THR A 225 4.55 27.31 4.89
CA THR A 225 5.79 28.09 4.98
C THR A 225 5.63 29.48 4.35
N GLU A 226 4.89 29.56 3.23
CA GLU A 226 4.62 30.82 2.52
C GLU A 226 3.56 31.68 3.22
N LEU A 227 2.59 31.07 3.89
CA LEU A 227 1.62 31.76 4.76
C LEU A 227 2.26 32.32 6.04
N GLY A 228 3.38 31.75 6.50
CA GLY A 228 4.12 32.22 7.67
C GLY A 228 3.46 31.89 9.01
N ASP A 229 4.08 32.32 10.11
CA ASP A 229 3.63 32.00 11.48
C ASP A 229 2.31 32.74 11.82
N PRO A 230 1.21 32.02 12.11
CA PRO A 230 -0.09 32.61 12.42
C PRO A 230 -0.08 33.36 13.76
N SER A 231 0.87 33.09 14.66
CA SER A 231 0.98 33.77 15.96
C SER A 231 1.39 35.25 15.86
N GLY A 232 1.93 35.67 14.70
CA GLY A 232 2.27 37.06 14.41
C GLY A 232 1.20 37.84 13.63
N ALA A 233 0.11 37.18 13.19
CA ALA A 233 -0.86 37.76 12.28
C ALA A 233 -2.03 38.45 13.02
N SER A 234 -1.97 39.78 13.15
CA SER A 234 -2.96 40.56 13.90
C SER A 234 -4.35 40.64 13.25
N ASN A 235 -4.52 40.25 11.97
CA ASN A 235 -5.78 40.32 11.21
C ASN A 235 -5.81 39.25 10.08
N ILE A 236 -7.02 38.80 9.66
CA ILE A 236 -7.23 37.83 8.55
C ILE A 236 -6.55 38.28 7.23
N GLY A 237 -6.44 39.59 6.99
CA GLY A 237 -5.76 40.16 5.82
C GLY A 237 -4.23 40.00 5.81
N ALA A 238 -3.62 39.58 6.93
CA ALA A 238 -2.19 39.25 7.00
C ALA A 238 -1.90 37.77 6.71
N LEU A 239 -2.94 36.91 6.74
CA LEU A 239 -2.87 35.47 6.42
C LEU A 239 -3.10 35.19 4.92
N VAL A 240 -3.38 36.23 4.12
CA VAL A 240 -3.49 36.12 2.65
C VAL A 240 -2.08 36.19 2.07
N PRO A 241 -1.65 35.21 1.24
CA PRO A 241 -0.35 35.27 0.58
C PRO A 241 -0.23 36.56 -0.23
N ARG A 242 0.68 37.45 0.17
CA ARG A 242 1.04 38.62 -0.64
C ARG A 242 1.88 38.13 -1.80
N GLY A 243 1.24 37.71 -2.88
CA GLY A 243 1.91 37.47 -4.15
C GLY A 243 2.60 38.75 -4.62
N GLY A 244 3.92 38.79 -4.57
CA GLY A 244 4.72 39.86 -5.18
C GLY A 244 6.20 39.81 -4.79
N PRO A 245 7.14 39.71 -5.74
CA PRO A 245 8.57 39.68 -5.46
C PRO A 245 9.00 41.04 -4.89
N GLY A 246 9.92 41.01 -3.93
CA GLY A 246 10.21 42.14 -3.06
C GLY A 246 10.64 43.43 -3.75
N HIS A 247 10.27 44.55 -3.13
CA HIS A 247 11.14 45.72 -3.05
C HIS A 247 10.96 46.39 -1.69
N SER A 248 11.94 46.13 -0.82
CA SER A 248 12.30 47.00 0.29
C SER A 248 12.73 48.35 -0.28
N THR A 249 11.85 49.35 -0.26
CA THR A 249 12.26 50.75 -0.39
C THR A 249 11.85 51.48 0.87
N SER A 250 12.83 51.60 1.77
CA SER A 250 12.90 52.62 2.80
C SER A 250 12.70 54.01 2.18
N LEU A 251 11.63 54.70 2.56
CA LEU A 251 11.45 56.13 2.33
C LEU A 251 12.03 56.90 3.52
N PRO A 252 12.90 57.91 3.32
CA PRO A 252 13.34 58.80 4.40
C PRO A 252 12.26 59.84 4.72
N PRO A 253 12.21 60.36 5.96
CA PRO A 253 11.24 61.40 6.33
C PRO A 253 11.64 62.75 5.73
N CYS A 254 10.64 63.45 5.17
CA CYS A 254 10.64 64.91 5.02
C CYS A 254 9.90 65.52 6.23
#